data_AF-A0A1G9J564-F1
#
_entry.id   AF-A0A1G9J564-F1
#
_cell.length_a   1.000
_cell.length_b   1.000
_cell.length_c   1.000
_cell.angle_alpha   90.00
_cell.angle_beta   90.00
_cell.angle_gamma   90.00
#
_symmetry.space_group_name_H-M   'P 1'
#
loop_
_entity.id
_entity.type
_entity.pdbx_description
1 polymer ?
#
loop_
_entity_poly.entity_id
_entity_poly.type
_entity_poly.pdbx_seq_one_letter_code
_entity_poly.pdbx_strand_id
1 'polypeptide(L)'
;MKYNLLRISGFLMMLLSLSVFAVTNVFAQDGESFTDEEVELYAQSVYEIDQLKKGINDTLLVIIQEEGMEPKRYNEVNRASKKDDFETAVPEEERMQFQKIEDRMTDIKASLNSNATEAIKATGLELGRYNDIKKAARKDPELKAKINTKVEELAQATPTEEEEGAMEDVADTPK
;
A
#
# COMPACT_ATOMS: atom_id res chain seq x y z
N MET A 1 -88.56 8.86 4.78
CA MET A 1 -88.08 8.37 3.47
C MET A 1 -86.80 7.60 3.75
N LYS A 2 -86.77 6.26 3.62
CA LYS A 2 -86.29 5.50 2.43
C LYS A 2 -84.80 5.82 2.15
N TYR A 3 -83.79 4.94 2.23
CA TYR A 3 -83.69 3.48 2.28
C TYR A 3 -82.47 3.03 3.11
N ASN A 4 -82.59 1.81 3.66
CA ASN A 4 -81.52 1.00 4.24
C ASN A 4 -80.53 0.51 3.17
N LEU A 5 -79.24 0.35 3.53
CA LEU A 5 -78.26 -0.60 3.00
C LEU A 5 -77.02 -0.46 3.91
N LEU A 6 -76.37 -1.47 4.49
CA LEU A 6 -76.53 -2.91 4.55
C LEU A 6 -75.66 -3.33 5.75
N ARG A 7 -76.23 -4.02 6.74
CA ARG A 7 -75.49 -4.83 7.72
C ARG A 7 -75.95 -6.26 7.54
N ILE A 8 -75.06 -7.20 7.88
CA ILE A 8 -75.17 -8.66 8.09
C ILE A 8 -74.14 -9.35 7.17
N SER A 9 -72.93 -9.68 7.67
CA SER A 9 -72.57 -10.76 8.60
C SER A 9 -72.44 -12.11 7.88
N GLY A 10 -71.22 -12.67 7.92
CA GLY A 10 -70.98 -14.07 7.56
C GLY A 10 -69.54 -14.39 7.17
N PHE A 11 -68.81 -15.02 8.10
CA PHE A 11 -67.78 -16.04 7.87
C PHE A 11 -66.31 -15.61 7.56
N LEU A 12 -65.49 -15.69 8.62
CA LEU A 12 -64.34 -16.61 8.73
C LEU A 12 -63.17 -16.52 7.72
N MET A 13 -62.02 -16.03 8.22
CA MET A 13 -60.61 -16.48 8.00
C MET A 13 -59.69 -15.24 8.09
N MET A 14 -58.94 -15.00 9.16
CA MET A 14 -57.70 -15.69 9.61
C MET A 14 -56.58 -15.71 8.55
N LEU A 15 -55.37 -15.36 9.01
CA LEU A 15 -54.05 -15.26 8.32
C LEU A 15 -53.79 -13.84 7.76
N LEU A 16 -53.07 -12.93 8.43
CA LEU A 16 -51.78 -13.03 9.12
C LEU A 16 -50.64 -13.46 8.17
N SER A 17 -50.17 -12.53 7.34
CA SER A 17 -48.77 -12.51 6.88
C SER A 17 -48.33 -11.08 6.55
N LEU A 18 -47.79 -10.39 7.56
CA LEU A 18 -46.87 -9.27 7.31
C LEU A 18 -45.49 -9.91 7.13
N SER A 19 -45.08 -10.11 5.89
CA SER A 19 -43.74 -10.56 5.56
C SER A 19 -42.79 -9.35 5.58
N VAL A 20 -42.25 -9.02 6.74
CA VAL A 20 -41.06 -8.17 6.83
C VAL A 20 -39.87 -9.05 6.44
N PHE A 21 -39.44 -8.96 5.19
CA PHE A 21 -38.14 -9.47 4.76
C PHE A 21 -37.07 -8.53 5.31
N ALA A 22 -36.67 -8.73 6.56
CA ALA A 22 -35.40 -8.22 7.05
C ALA A 22 -34.30 -9.10 6.44
N VAL A 23 -33.80 -8.72 5.27
CA VAL A 23 -32.52 -9.24 4.77
C VAL A 23 -31.45 -8.68 5.69
N THR A 24 -31.19 -9.38 6.79
CA THR A 24 -29.93 -9.21 7.51
C THR A 24 -28.87 -9.85 6.63
N ASN A 25 -28.03 -9.02 6.02
CA ASN A 25 -26.77 -9.49 5.47
C ASN A 25 -25.94 -10.03 6.64
N VAL A 26 -26.13 -11.30 6.97
CA VAL A 26 -25.16 -12.05 7.73
C VAL A 26 -24.00 -12.27 6.77
N PHE A 27 -23.11 -11.27 6.68
CA PHE A 27 -21.73 -11.54 6.32
C PHE A 27 -21.19 -12.40 7.46
N ALA A 28 -21.32 -13.71 7.32
CA ALA A 28 -20.43 -14.62 8.01
C ALA A 28 -19.03 -14.21 7.57
N GLN A 29 -18.31 -13.52 8.46
CA GLN A 29 -16.90 -13.23 8.29
C GLN A 29 -16.14 -14.55 8.45
N ASP A 30 -16.18 -15.40 7.44
CA ASP A 30 -15.12 -16.36 7.17
C ASP A 30 -13.90 -15.60 6.60
N GLY A 31 -13.51 -14.55 7.31
CA GLY A 31 -12.27 -13.81 7.11
C GLY A 31 -11.26 -14.38 8.08
N GLU A 32 -10.08 -14.71 7.56
CA GLU A 32 -8.92 -15.02 8.38
C GLU A 32 -8.74 -13.89 9.40
N SER A 33 -8.85 -14.22 10.69
CA SER A 33 -8.67 -13.23 11.76
C SER A 33 -7.18 -13.03 12.03
N PHE A 34 -6.80 -11.78 12.28
CA PHE A 34 -5.43 -11.38 12.59
C PHE A 34 -5.41 -10.78 13.99
N THR A 35 -4.40 -11.13 14.78
CA THR A 35 -4.25 -10.55 16.13
C THR A 35 -3.76 -9.10 16.05
N ASP A 36 -3.95 -8.34 17.13
CA ASP A 36 -3.44 -6.96 17.20
C ASP A 36 -1.92 -6.90 17.06
N GLU A 37 -1.22 -7.90 17.63
CA GLU A 37 0.22 -8.08 17.53
C GLU A 37 0.65 -8.35 16.08
N GLU A 38 -0.02 -9.26 15.36
CA GLU A 38 0.28 -9.54 13.95
C GLU A 38 0.11 -8.29 13.07
N VAL A 39 -0.93 -7.49 13.33
CA VAL A 39 -1.16 -6.22 12.62
C VAL A 39 -0.07 -5.21 12.93
N GLU A 40 0.46 -5.20 14.15
CA GLU A 40 1.57 -4.34 14.57
C GLU A 40 2.90 -4.72 13.91
N LEU A 41 3.26 -6.00 13.95
CA LEU A 41 4.45 -6.50 13.27
C LEU A 41 4.37 -6.29 11.74
N TYR A 42 3.17 -6.41 11.17
CA TYR A 42 2.94 -6.09 9.77
C TYR A 42 3.13 -4.60 9.49
N ALA A 43 2.58 -3.72 10.33
CA ALA A 43 2.77 -2.27 10.19
C ALA A 43 4.24 -1.88 10.31
N GLN A 44 4.98 -2.46 11.25
CA GLN A 44 6.43 -2.28 11.38
C GLN A 44 7.17 -2.73 10.11
N SER A 45 6.84 -3.92 9.60
CA SER A 45 7.42 -4.41 8.34
C SER A 45 7.15 -3.46 7.18
N VAL A 46 5.93 -2.92 7.06
CA VAL A 46 5.59 -1.93 6.02
C VAL A 46 6.41 -0.66 6.17
N TYR A 47 6.53 -0.15 7.40
CA TYR A 47 7.30 1.05 7.69
C TYR A 47 8.78 0.88 7.29
N GLU A 48 9.42 -0.21 7.70
CA GLU A 48 10.83 -0.50 7.38
C GLU A 48 11.05 -0.68 5.86
N ILE A 49 10.15 -1.40 5.19
CA ILE A 49 10.20 -1.57 3.73
C ILE A 49 10.04 -0.22 3.02
N ASP A 50 9.19 0.67 3.53
CA ASP A 50 9.03 1.99 2.93
C ASP A 50 10.25 2.88 3.20
N GLN A 51 10.93 2.75 4.34
CA GLN A 51 12.25 3.40 4.55
C GLN A 51 13.28 2.90 3.53
N LEU A 52 13.36 1.59 3.29
CA LEU A 52 14.28 1.02 2.29
C LEU A 52 14.04 1.57 0.89
N LYS A 53 12.80 1.96 0.56
CA LYS A 53 12.46 2.53 -0.74
C LYS A 53 12.71 4.03 -0.85
N LYS A 54 12.88 4.73 0.27
CA LYS A 54 13.22 6.16 0.24
C LYS A 54 14.54 6.32 -0.51
N GLY A 55 14.62 7.32 -1.39
CA GLY A 55 15.82 7.58 -2.18
C GLY A 55 16.02 6.72 -3.43
N ILE A 56 15.14 5.75 -3.76
CA ILE A 56 15.24 5.03 -5.05
C ILE A 56 15.13 6.00 -6.23
N ASN A 57 14.25 6.99 -6.14
CA ASN A 57 14.08 7.98 -7.21
C ASN A 57 15.34 8.81 -7.39
N ASP A 58 16.01 9.20 -6.30
CA ASP A 58 17.27 9.94 -6.35
C ASP A 58 18.39 9.06 -6.92
N THR A 59 18.42 7.79 -6.52
CA THR A 59 19.34 6.78 -7.07
C THR A 59 19.16 6.63 -8.59
N LEU A 60 17.91 6.56 -9.07
CA LEU A 60 17.62 6.53 -10.50
C LEU A 60 18.15 7.78 -11.23
N LEU A 61 17.98 8.97 -10.65
CA LEU A 61 18.49 10.21 -11.25
C LEU A 61 20.02 10.19 -11.38
N VAL A 62 20.72 9.69 -10.35
CA VAL A 62 22.18 9.53 -10.38
C VAL A 62 22.59 8.55 -11.47
N ILE A 63 21.96 7.38 -11.55
CA ILE A 63 22.27 6.36 -12.57
C ILE A 63 22.06 6.92 -13.98
N ILE A 64 20.95 7.62 -14.21
CA ILE A 64 20.66 8.24 -15.52
C ILE A 64 21.79 9.19 -15.94
N GLN A 65 22.25 10.04 -15.01
CA GLN A 65 23.32 11.00 -15.28
C GLN A 65 24.68 10.31 -15.49
N GLU A 66 25.00 9.29 -14.69
CA GLU A 66 26.25 8.52 -14.82
C GLU A 66 26.34 7.78 -16.16
N GLU A 67 25.23 7.29 -16.70
CA GLU A 67 25.16 6.67 -18.03
C GLU A 67 25.12 7.71 -19.17
N GLY A 68 25.20 9.01 -18.84
CA GLY A 68 25.29 10.09 -19.82
C GLY A 68 23.97 10.44 -20.50
N MET A 69 22.84 10.17 -19.85
CA MET A 69 21.51 10.51 -20.35
C MET A 69 20.86 11.60 -19.48
N GLU A 70 20.09 12.48 -20.09
CA GLU A 70 19.30 13.47 -19.35
C GLU A 70 18.01 12.84 -18.79
N PRO A 71 17.53 13.17 -17.58
CA PRO A 71 16.30 12.61 -17.01
C PRO A 71 15.07 12.77 -17.91
N LYS A 72 14.94 13.90 -18.59
CA LYS A 72 13.87 14.12 -19.57
C LYS A 72 13.99 13.16 -20.76
N ARG A 73 15.21 12.94 -21.25
CA ARG A 73 15.46 12.03 -22.38
C ARG A 73 15.20 10.58 -21.99
N TYR A 74 15.63 10.16 -20.80
CA TYR A 74 15.30 8.85 -20.25
C TYR A 74 13.78 8.61 -20.24
N ASN A 75 12.99 9.58 -19.79
CA ASN A 75 11.52 9.46 -19.81
C ASN A 75 10.91 9.36 -21.21
N GLU A 76 11.54 9.96 -22.23
CA GLU A 76 11.14 9.80 -23.63
C GLU A 76 11.48 8.40 -24.15
N VAL A 77 12.71 7.95 -23.91
CA VAL A 77 13.21 6.62 -24.31
C VAL A 77 12.40 5.51 -23.63
N ASN A 78 12.13 5.62 -22.33
CA ASN A 78 11.28 4.68 -21.57
C ASN A 78 9.82 4.63 -22.07
N ARG A 79 9.31 5.71 -22.64
CA ARG A 79 7.98 5.70 -23.30
C ARG A 79 8.05 5.07 -24.68
N ALA A 80 9.14 5.29 -25.41
CA ALA A 80 9.37 4.70 -26.72
C ALA A 80 9.64 3.20 -26.64
N SER A 81 10.33 2.71 -25.61
CA SER A 81 10.64 1.28 -25.41
C SER A 81 9.41 0.38 -25.25
N LYS A 82 8.24 0.98 -24.98
CA LYS A 82 6.95 0.30 -24.87
C LYS A 82 6.21 0.19 -26.20
N LYS A 83 6.84 0.61 -27.31
CA LYS A 83 6.27 0.64 -28.66
C LYS A 83 7.03 -0.30 -29.59
N ASP A 84 6.34 -0.77 -30.63
CA ASP A 84 6.90 -1.70 -31.62
C ASP A 84 7.99 -1.08 -32.51
N ASP A 85 8.10 0.25 -32.56
CA ASP A 85 9.05 0.99 -33.40
C ASP A 85 10.31 1.47 -32.65
N PHE A 86 10.55 0.99 -31.42
CA PHE A 86 11.65 1.45 -30.58
C PHE A 86 13.03 1.39 -31.28
N GLU A 87 13.31 0.29 -31.98
CA GLU A 87 14.59 0.07 -32.67
C GLU A 87 14.84 1.03 -33.84
N THR A 88 13.80 1.64 -34.41
CA THR A 88 13.94 2.62 -35.49
C THR A 88 13.76 4.04 -35.01
N ALA A 89 13.01 4.26 -33.91
CA ALA A 89 12.68 5.57 -33.37
C ALA A 89 13.74 6.15 -32.41
N VAL A 90 14.55 5.30 -31.78
CA VAL A 90 15.57 5.72 -30.80
C VAL A 90 16.95 5.36 -31.33
N PRO A 91 17.96 6.26 -31.30
CA PRO A 91 19.33 5.92 -31.69
C PRO A 91 19.92 4.74 -30.89
N GLU A 92 20.76 3.92 -31.52
CA GLU A 92 21.37 2.75 -30.86
C GLU A 92 22.16 3.12 -29.60
N GLU A 93 22.89 4.23 -29.61
CA GLU A 93 23.63 4.72 -28.43
C GLU A 93 22.71 4.95 -27.23
N GLU A 94 21.58 5.63 -27.43
CA GLU A 94 20.61 5.91 -26.37
C GLU A 94 19.91 4.62 -25.90
N ARG A 95 19.70 3.64 -26.79
CA ARG A 95 19.18 2.33 -26.40
C ARG A 95 20.16 1.57 -25.51
N MET A 96 21.45 1.59 -25.85
CA MET A 96 22.49 0.98 -25.02
C MET A 96 22.59 1.65 -23.64
N GLN A 97 22.56 2.98 -23.58
CA GLN A 97 22.54 3.72 -22.31
C GLN A 97 21.30 3.35 -21.49
N PHE A 98 20.12 3.35 -22.12
CA PHE A 98 18.87 2.95 -21.47
C PHE A 98 18.93 1.53 -20.91
N GLN A 99 19.46 0.57 -21.67
CA GLN A 99 19.60 -0.81 -21.21
C GLN A 99 20.49 -0.91 -19.95
N LYS A 100 21.62 -0.19 -19.91
CA LYS A 100 22.48 -0.17 -18.73
C LYS A 100 21.79 0.42 -17.51
N ILE A 101 20.99 1.48 -17.69
CA ILE A 101 20.17 2.06 -16.62
C ILE A 101 19.18 1.01 -16.10
N GLU A 102 18.48 0.30 -16.99
CA GLU A 102 17.51 -0.74 -16.61
C GLU A 102 18.17 -1.94 -15.91
N ASP A 103 19.37 -2.35 -16.33
CA ASP A 103 20.13 -3.43 -15.70
C ASP A 103 20.51 -3.06 -14.26
N ARG A 104 21.08 -1.86 -14.06
CA ARG A 104 21.41 -1.34 -12.72
C ARG A 104 20.17 -1.21 -11.83
N MET A 105 19.05 -0.75 -12.39
CA MET A 105 17.79 -0.66 -11.67
C MET A 105 17.20 -2.03 -11.32
N THR A 106 17.46 -3.05 -12.14
CA THR A 106 17.07 -4.44 -11.85
C THR A 106 17.84 -4.98 -10.66
N ASP A 107 19.15 -4.74 -10.60
CA ASP A 107 19.99 -5.15 -9.48
C ASP A 107 19.56 -4.46 -8.17
N ILE A 108 19.28 -3.15 -8.22
CA ILE A 108 18.77 -2.40 -7.07
C ILE A 108 17.42 -2.97 -6.60
N LYS A 109 16.49 -3.24 -7.52
CA LYS A 109 15.19 -3.86 -7.17
C LYS A 109 15.38 -5.25 -6.54
N ALA A 110 16.33 -6.03 -7.01
CA ALA A 110 16.64 -7.34 -6.44
C ALA A 110 17.17 -7.21 -5.01
N SER A 111 18.12 -6.29 -4.77
CA SER A 111 18.64 -6.00 -3.44
C SER A 111 17.55 -5.52 -2.48
N LEU A 112 16.67 -4.62 -2.94
CA LEU A 112 15.55 -4.13 -2.13
C LEU A 112 14.57 -5.24 -1.76
N ASN A 113 14.28 -6.17 -2.68
CA ASN A 113 13.42 -7.31 -2.39
C ASN A 113 14.04 -8.25 -1.34
N SER A 114 15.37 -8.44 -1.38
CA SER A 114 16.09 -9.19 -0.34
C SER A 114 15.98 -8.48 1.00
N ASN A 115 16.32 -7.19 1.04
CA ASN A 115 16.28 -6.39 2.27
C ASN A 115 14.87 -6.30 2.85
N ALA A 116 13.83 -6.19 2.01
CA ALA A 116 12.44 -6.21 2.43
C ALA A 116 12.06 -7.56 3.06
N THR A 117 12.53 -8.67 2.49
CA THR A 117 12.32 -10.01 3.05
C THR A 117 13.00 -10.17 4.42
N GLU A 118 14.20 -9.62 4.55
CA GLU A 118 14.95 -9.61 5.82
C GLU A 118 14.29 -8.72 6.88
N ALA A 119 13.82 -7.53 6.51
CA ALA A 119 13.06 -6.63 7.37
C ALA A 119 11.81 -7.31 7.94
N ILE A 120 11.01 -7.98 7.09
CA ILE A 120 9.83 -8.73 7.56
C ILE A 120 10.24 -9.78 8.60
N LYS A 121 11.29 -10.57 8.32
CA LYS A 121 11.78 -11.59 9.25
C LYS A 121 12.28 -10.99 10.56
N ALA A 122 12.91 -9.82 10.52
CA ALA A 122 13.45 -9.14 11.69
C ALA A 122 12.34 -8.68 12.66
N THR A 123 11.14 -8.38 12.16
CA THR A 123 9.96 -8.11 13.02
C THR A 123 9.45 -9.35 13.75
N GLY A 124 9.86 -10.55 13.34
CA GLY A 124 9.33 -11.82 13.86
C GLY A 124 8.02 -12.26 13.20
N LEU A 125 7.48 -11.49 12.24
CA LEU A 125 6.33 -11.91 11.44
C LEU A 125 6.74 -12.94 10.38
N GLU A 126 6.04 -14.07 10.35
CA GLU A 126 6.25 -15.04 9.27
C GLU A 126 5.83 -14.49 7.91
N LEU A 127 6.58 -14.81 6.86
CA LEU A 127 6.31 -14.36 5.50
C LEU A 127 4.91 -14.76 4.99
N GLY A 128 4.40 -15.93 5.42
CA GLY A 128 3.04 -16.36 5.10
C GLY A 128 2.01 -15.38 5.67
N ARG A 129 2.09 -15.11 6.98
CA ARG A 129 1.21 -14.17 7.68
C ARG A 129 1.30 -12.76 7.13
N TYR A 130 2.50 -12.29 6.78
CA TYR A 130 2.66 -11.01 6.09
C TYR A 130 1.84 -10.97 4.78
N ASN A 131 1.91 -12.03 3.96
CA ASN A 131 1.17 -12.09 2.70
C ASN A 131 -0.34 -12.20 2.91
N ASP A 132 -0.79 -12.91 3.94
CA ASP A 132 -2.21 -13.06 4.29
C ASP A 132 -2.79 -11.70 4.72
N ILE A 133 -2.12 -10.99 5.63
CA ILE A 133 -2.51 -9.63 6.07
C ILE A 133 -2.52 -8.68 4.88
N LYS A 134 -1.46 -8.70 4.06
CA LYS A 134 -1.37 -7.88 2.84
C LYS A 134 -2.53 -8.12 1.88
N LYS A 135 -2.94 -9.38 1.71
CA LYS A 135 -4.07 -9.76 0.85
C LYS A 135 -5.40 -9.34 1.46
N ALA A 136 -5.57 -9.50 2.77
CA ALA A 136 -6.77 -9.08 3.50
C ALA A 136 -6.94 -7.56 3.48
N ALA A 137 -5.89 -6.79 3.78
CA ALA A 137 -5.92 -5.33 3.80
C ALA A 137 -6.26 -4.69 2.43
N ARG A 138 -6.09 -5.42 1.31
CA ARG A 138 -6.55 -4.97 -0.01
C ARG A 138 -8.07 -5.00 -0.18
N LYS A 139 -8.76 -5.85 0.60
CA LYS A 139 -10.20 -6.12 0.51
C LYS A 139 -10.97 -5.57 1.71
N ASP A 140 -10.28 -5.38 2.83
CA ASP A 140 -10.82 -4.90 4.10
C ASP A 140 -10.32 -3.46 4.38
N PRO A 141 -11.17 -2.44 4.17
CA PRO A 141 -10.83 -1.05 4.44
C PRO A 141 -10.55 -0.76 5.92
N GLU A 142 -11.20 -1.48 6.85
CA GLU A 142 -11.02 -1.27 8.29
C GLU A 142 -9.64 -1.77 8.73
N LEU A 143 -9.26 -2.97 8.28
CA LEU A 143 -7.93 -3.51 8.50
C LEU A 143 -6.85 -2.58 7.91
N LYS A 144 -7.08 -2.07 6.69
CA LYS A 144 -6.16 -1.11 6.06
C LYS A 144 -6.02 0.17 6.86
N ALA A 145 -7.12 0.74 7.35
CA ALA A 145 -7.09 1.95 8.17
C ALA A 145 -6.28 1.73 9.46
N LYS A 146 -6.50 0.60 10.14
CA LYS A 146 -5.76 0.23 11.35
C LYS A 146 -4.25 0.10 11.10
N ILE A 147 -3.85 -0.55 10.01
CA ILE A 147 -2.45 -0.66 9.61
C ILE A 147 -1.85 0.73 9.37
N ASN A 148 -2.55 1.59 8.60
CA ASN A 148 -2.05 2.92 8.29
C ASN A 148 -1.83 3.77 9.55
N THR A 149 -2.77 3.73 10.51
CA THR A 149 -2.60 4.43 11.80
C THR A 149 -1.33 3.97 12.52
N LYS A 150 -1.07 2.66 12.60
CA LYS A 150 0.14 2.14 13.23
C LYS A 150 1.42 2.57 12.49
N VAL A 151 1.40 2.59 11.15
CA VAL A 151 2.54 3.10 10.35
C VAL A 151 2.79 4.59 10.62
N GLU A 152 1.73 5.39 10.74
CA GLU A 152 1.83 6.81 11.07
C GLU A 152 2.38 7.06 12.49
N GLU A 153 2.01 6.22 13.46
CA GLU A 153 2.56 6.25 14.81
C GLU A 153 4.07 5.95 14.82
N LEU A 154 4.49 4.91 14.08
CA LEU A 154 5.92 4.57 13.93
C LEU A 154 6.74 5.70 13.28
N ALA A 155 6.15 6.38 12.28
CA ALA A 155 6.80 7.50 11.62
C ALA A 155 6.99 8.71 12.54
N GLN A 156 6.11 8.92 13.52
CA GLN A 156 6.22 10.00 14.51
C GLN A 156 7.15 9.63 15.68
N ALA A 157 7.23 8.35 16.03
CA ALA A 157 8.06 7.86 17.13
C ALA A 157 9.55 7.76 16.77
N THR A 158 9.89 7.74 15.47
CA THR A 158 11.27 7.69 14.99
C THR A 158 11.71 9.12 14.66
N PRO A 159 12.62 9.74 15.44
CA PRO A 159 13.16 11.05 15.08
C PRO A 159 13.81 10.94 13.71
N THR A 160 13.35 11.75 12.75
CA THR A 160 14.14 12.02 11.55
C THR A 160 15.50 12.53 12.01
N GLU A 161 16.58 11.90 11.53
CA GLU A 161 17.99 12.22 11.84
C GLU A 161 18.41 13.69 11.54
N GLU A 162 17.45 14.57 11.20
CA GLU A 162 17.65 16.00 10.98
C GLU A 162 17.67 16.84 12.27
N GLU A 163 17.29 16.29 13.45
CA GLU A 163 17.32 17.04 14.72
C GLU A 163 18.51 16.77 15.65
N GLU A 164 19.38 15.78 15.36
CA GLU A 164 20.57 15.52 16.21
C GLU A 164 21.73 16.51 15.98
N GLY A 165 21.71 17.27 14.87
CA GLY A 165 22.74 18.29 14.57
C GLY A 165 22.54 19.64 15.28
N ALA A 166 21.43 19.85 16.00
CA ALA A 166 21.08 21.17 16.55
C ALA A 166 21.40 21.36 18.05
N MET A 167 21.92 20.35 18.74
CA MET A 167 22.21 20.44 20.19
C MET A 167 23.69 20.41 20.57
N GLU A 168 24.64 20.36 19.62
CA GLU A 168 26.08 20.36 19.93
C GLU A 168 26.76 21.75 19.91
N ASP A 169 26.01 22.86 19.91
CA ASP A 169 26.60 24.23 19.90
C ASP A 169 26.15 25.13 21.08
N VAL A 170 25.85 24.57 22.26
CA VAL A 170 25.58 25.38 23.46
C VAL A 170 26.39 24.92 24.69
N ALA A 171 27.62 24.46 24.45
CA ALA A 171 28.53 24.13 25.54
C ALA A 171 29.96 24.66 25.31
N ASP A 172 30.09 25.89 24.80
CA ASP A 172 31.33 26.66 25.01
C ASP A 172 31.00 28.13 25.34
N THR A 173 30.72 28.38 26.62
CA THR A 173 30.91 29.72 27.19
C THR A 173 32.22 29.69 27.99
N PRO A 174 33.29 30.35 27.51
CA PRO A 174 34.47 30.54 28.33
C PRO A 174 34.16 31.56 29.44
N LYS A 175 34.72 31.27 30.62
CA LYS A 175 34.66 32.06 31.86
C LYS A 175 35.20 33.48 31.70
#